data_AF-A0A822AX53-F1
#
_entry.id   AF-A0A822AX53-F1
#
_cell.length_a   1.000
_cell.length_b   1.000
_cell.length_c   1.000
_cell.angle_alpha   90.00
_cell.angle_beta   90.00
_cell.angle_gamma   90.00
#
_symmetry.space_group_name_H-M   'P 1'
#
loop_
_entity.id
_entity.type
_entity.pdbx_description
1 polymer ?
#
loop_
_entity_poly.entity_id
_entity_poly.type
_entity_poly.pdbx_seq_one_letter_code
_entity_poly.pdbx_strand_id
1 'polypeptide(L)'
;VIIITINYRLGVLADMYLKELIEENPEWPTAGNYMYLDMLSALRWIKKNIQDYRGDPNNIALFGESAGGLSVIDLGAVKGSVNLYRTAISQSGLGSPGTYLSYYNMSHALNYSNSVVQQLNCANDDQDKVLLCLRNSSIEDLLTAYGNRYTRPIIDN
;
A
#
# COMPACT_ATOMS: atom_id res chain seq x y z
N VAL A 1 17.02 2.16 23.08
CA VAL A 1 16.34 1.90 21.79
C VAL A 1 14.84 2.04 22.01
N ILE A 2 14.13 2.65 21.07
CA ILE A 2 12.66 2.72 21.08
C ILE A 2 12.18 1.82 19.94
N ILE A 3 11.20 0.97 20.22
CA ILE A 3 10.57 0.12 19.21
C ILE A 3 9.18 0.66 18.94
N ILE A 4 8.88 0.85 17.66
CA ILE A 4 7.57 1.31 17.19
C ILE A 4 7.10 0.30 16.16
N THR A 5 5.90 -0.23 16.36
CA THR A 5 5.20 -1.03 15.37
C THR A 5 4.07 -0.19 14.79
N ILE A 6 3.77 -0.43 13.52
CA ILE A 6 2.71 0.29 12.80
C ILE A 6 1.78 -0.72 12.16
N ASN A 7 0.51 -0.35 12.06
CA ASN A 7 -0.41 -1.00 11.15
C ASN A 7 -0.38 -0.26 9.82
N TYR A 8 -0.57 -0.99 8.74
CA TYR A 8 -0.76 -0.46 7.40
C TYR A 8 -1.85 -1.31 6.73
N ARG A 9 -2.56 -0.73 5.75
CA ARG A 9 -3.62 -1.45 5.05
C ARG A 9 -3.08 -2.68 4.33
N LEU A 10 -3.92 -3.71 4.26
CA LEU A 10 -3.66 -4.95 3.54
C LEU A 10 -4.84 -5.29 2.60
N GLY A 11 -4.58 -6.24 1.71
CA GLY A 11 -5.50 -6.82 0.76
C GLY A 11 -6.14 -5.77 -0.14
N VAL A 12 -7.44 -5.95 -0.40
CA VAL A 12 -8.30 -5.03 -1.16
C VAL A 12 -8.25 -3.57 -0.68
N LEU A 13 -7.92 -3.32 0.58
CA LEU A 13 -7.80 -1.95 1.10
C LEU A 13 -6.45 -1.30 0.78
N ALA A 14 -5.47 -2.10 0.36
CA ALA A 14 -4.08 -1.69 0.13
C ALA A 14 -3.73 -1.57 -1.36
N ASP A 15 -4.16 -2.53 -2.18
CA ASP A 15 -3.69 -2.69 -3.56
C ASP A 15 -4.81 -2.61 -4.61
N MET A 16 -5.98 -2.09 -4.25
CA MET A 16 -7.02 -1.78 -5.25
C MET A 16 -6.54 -0.69 -6.21
N TYR A 17 -6.58 -1.03 -7.50
CA TYR A 17 -6.10 -0.22 -8.61
C TYR A 17 -7.22 -0.10 -9.65
N LEU A 18 -7.98 0.99 -9.58
CA LEU A 18 -9.13 1.27 -10.44
C LEU A 18 -8.96 2.59 -11.15
N LYS A 19 -9.52 2.70 -12.35
CA LYS A 19 -9.53 3.95 -13.12
C LYS A 19 -10.28 5.04 -12.34
N GLU A 20 -11.38 4.66 -11.72
CA GLU A 20 -12.24 5.50 -10.89
C GLU A 20 -11.47 6.08 -9.68
N LEU A 21 -10.59 5.29 -9.06
CA LEU A 21 -9.73 5.77 -7.95
C LEU A 21 -8.67 6.77 -8.44
N ILE A 22 -8.16 6.59 -9.65
CA ILE A 22 -7.18 7.52 -10.25
C ILE A 22 -7.87 8.85 -10.61
N GLU A 23 -9.06 8.79 -11.20
CA GLU A 23 -9.82 9.97 -11.63
C GLU A 23 -10.37 10.78 -10.45
N GLU A 24 -10.64 10.14 -9.30
CA GLU A 24 -11.06 10.82 -8.07
C GLU A 24 -9.99 11.78 -7.52
N ASN A 25 -8.69 11.53 -7.78
CA ASN A 25 -7.61 12.40 -7.34
C ASN A 25 -6.66 12.78 -8.48
N PRO A 26 -6.98 13.84 -9.25
CA PRO A 26 -6.13 14.29 -10.36
C PRO A 26 -4.71 14.71 -9.94
N GLU A 27 -4.49 15.10 -8.69
CA GLU A 27 -3.16 15.45 -8.17
C GLU A 27 -2.29 14.22 -7.90
N TRP A 28 -2.90 13.03 -7.84
CA TRP A 28 -2.23 11.76 -7.63
C TRP A 28 -2.64 10.78 -8.75
N PRO A 29 -1.97 10.80 -9.92
CA PRO A 29 -2.39 10.09 -11.14
C PRO A 29 -2.10 8.58 -11.09
N THR A 30 -2.29 7.94 -9.95
CA THR A 30 -2.18 6.50 -9.72
C THR A 30 -3.12 6.07 -8.58
N ALA A 31 -3.26 4.76 -8.35
CA ALA A 31 -4.07 4.20 -7.27
C ALA A 31 -3.37 2.98 -6.66
N GLY A 32 -3.94 2.42 -5.61
CA GLY A 32 -3.32 1.32 -4.86
C GLY A 32 -2.06 1.78 -4.13
N ASN A 33 -1.15 0.83 -3.85
CA ASN A 33 0.06 1.06 -3.05
C ASN A 33 -0.20 1.78 -1.71
N TYR A 34 -1.42 1.66 -1.18
CA TYR A 34 -1.86 2.42 -0.02
C TYR A 34 -1.15 1.98 1.26
N MET A 35 -0.64 0.75 1.32
CA MET A 35 0.27 0.30 2.38
C MET A 35 1.50 1.19 2.49
N TYR A 36 2.07 1.63 1.37
CA TYR A 36 3.23 2.53 1.39
C TYR A 36 2.84 3.94 1.79
N LEU A 37 1.68 4.43 1.39
CA LEU A 37 1.18 5.72 1.85
C LEU A 37 0.93 5.73 3.37
N ASP A 38 0.44 4.62 3.93
CA ASP A 38 0.27 4.44 5.37
C ASP A 38 1.62 4.42 6.08
N MET A 39 2.59 3.66 5.57
CA MET A 39 3.96 3.60 6.12
C MET A 39 4.66 4.96 6.06
N LEU A 40 4.53 5.71 4.96
CA LEU A 40 5.08 7.07 4.84
C LEU A 40 4.42 8.02 5.84
N SER A 41 3.12 7.91 6.04
CA SER A 41 2.38 8.72 7.01
C SER A 41 2.85 8.43 8.43
N ALA A 42 3.02 7.15 8.77
CA ALA A 42 3.55 6.74 10.06
C ALA A 42 5.00 7.20 10.25
N LEU A 43 5.87 7.06 9.23
CA LEU A 43 7.25 7.54 9.27
C LEU A 43 7.36 9.05 9.49
N ARG A 44 6.51 9.84 8.81
CA ARG A 44 6.44 11.30 9.01
C ARG A 44 6.00 11.62 10.43
N TRP A 45 5.00 10.91 10.96
CA TRP A 45 4.57 11.07 12.33
C TRP A 45 5.69 10.71 13.32
N ILE A 46 6.36 9.58 13.13
CA ILE A 46 7.48 9.15 13.98
C ILE A 46 8.57 10.22 13.95
N LYS A 47 9.05 10.63 12.76
CA LYS A 47 10.11 11.64 12.65
C LYS A 47 9.73 12.96 13.32
N LYS A 48 8.47 13.37 13.26
CA LYS A 48 7.96 14.60 13.90
C LYS A 48 7.90 14.50 15.42
N ASN A 49 7.52 13.34 15.98
CA ASN A 49 7.15 13.22 17.40
C ASN A 49 8.17 12.44 18.25
N ILE A 50 9.11 11.71 17.64
CA ILE A 50 9.96 10.76 18.40
C ILE A 50 10.85 11.44 19.44
N GLN A 51 11.14 12.75 19.28
CA GLN A 51 11.86 13.54 20.27
C GLN A 51 11.12 13.63 21.61
N ASP A 52 9.78 13.69 21.60
CA ASP A 52 8.95 13.73 22.81
C ASP A 52 9.05 12.42 23.60
N TYR A 53 9.38 11.33 22.91
CA TYR A 53 9.65 10.01 23.50
C TYR A 53 11.15 9.78 23.74
N ARG A 54 11.97 10.84 23.67
CA ARG A 54 13.44 10.82 23.86
C ARG A 54 14.20 9.99 22.82
N GLY A 55 13.66 9.81 21.62
CA GLY A 55 14.37 9.22 20.50
C GLY A 55 14.96 10.28 19.56
N ASP A 56 15.88 9.85 18.69
CA ASP A 56 16.55 10.71 17.73
C ASP A 56 15.88 10.60 16.34
N PRO A 57 15.27 11.67 15.82
CA PRO A 57 14.59 11.67 14.51
C PRO A 57 15.55 11.53 13.31
N ASN A 58 16.87 11.62 13.55
CA ASN A 58 17.91 11.38 12.55
C ASN A 58 18.50 9.97 12.63
N ASN A 59 18.05 9.16 13.59
CA ASN A 59 18.51 7.79 13.79
C ASN A 59 17.35 6.78 13.81
N ILE A 60 16.51 6.85 12.79
CA ILE A 60 15.39 5.91 12.58
C ILE A 60 15.89 4.74 11.73
N ALA A 61 15.75 3.52 12.24
CA ALA A 61 16.03 2.28 11.53
C ALA A 61 14.73 1.53 11.25
N LEU A 62 14.46 1.24 9.98
CA LEU A 62 13.39 0.36 9.54
C LEU A 62 13.86 -1.09 9.57
N PHE A 63 13.02 -1.99 10.06
CA PHE A 63 13.23 -3.42 9.95
C PHE A 63 11.91 -4.15 9.74
N GLY A 64 11.95 -5.25 9.00
CA GLY A 64 10.76 -6.02 8.65
C GLY A 64 11.10 -7.41 8.13
N GLU A 65 10.15 -8.33 8.30
CA GLU A 65 10.26 -9.74 7.90
C GLU A 65 9.28 -10.07 6.77
N SER A 66 9.67 -10.94 5.83
CA SER A 66 8.83 -11.41 4.72
C SER A 66 8.24 -10.22 3.92
N ALA A 67 6.92 -10.03 3.90
CA ALA A 67 6.27 -8.88 3.27
C ALA A 67 6.73 -7.54 3.88
N GLY A 68 7.03 -7.50 5.17
CA GLY A 68 7.65 -6.35 5.82
C GLY A 68 9.09 -6.13 5.36
N GLY A 69 9.85 -7.21 5.13
CA GLY A 69 11.20 -7.11 4.56
C GLY A 69 11.20 -6.57 3.13
N LEU A 70 10.23 -7.01 2.32
CA LEU A 70 9.95 -6.44 0.99
C LEU A 70 9.60 -4.96 1.10
N SER A 71 8.72 -4.60 2.04
CA SER A 71 8.30 -3.22 2.25
C SER A 71 9.46 -2.30 2.65
N VAL A 72 10.40 -2.80 3.46
CA VAL A 72 11.63 -2.06 3.83
C VAL A 72 12.51 -1.79 2.61
N ILE A 73 12.60 -2.72 1.67
CA ILE A 73 13.32 -2.54 0.41
C ILE A 73 12.58 -1.53 -0.49
N ASP A 74 11.28 -1.73 -0.70
CA ASP A 74 10.46 -0.92 -1.58
C ASP A 74 10.37 0.55 -1.11
N LEU A 75 10.34 0.80 0.21
CA LEU A 75 10.39 2.16 0.77
C LEU A 75 11.66 2.92 0.33
N GLY A 76 12.74 2.23 -0.06
CA GLY A 76 13.92 2.85 -0.66
C GLY A 76 13.67 3.45 -2.05
N ALA A 77 12.66 2.96 -2.77
CA ALA A 77 12.26 3.43 -4.10
C ALA A 77 10.99 4.29 -4.10
N VAL A 78 10.14 4.18 -3.07
CA VAL A 78 8.90 4.95 -2.95
C VAL A 78 9.18 6.46 -2.85
N LYS A 79 8.56 7.23 -3.75
CA LYS A 79 8.65 8.70 -3.74
C LYS A 79 8.14 9.26 -2.39
N GLY A 80 8.92 10.16 -1.81
CA GLY A 80 8.59 10.80 -0.53
C GLY A 80 9.08 10.07 0.72
N SER A 81 9.84 8.97 0.58
CA SER A 81 10.53 8.28 1.68
C SER A 81 11.88 8.91 2.06
N VAL A 82 12.45 9.70 1.15
CA VAL A 82 13.76 10.35 1.32
C VAL A 82 13.80 11.14 2.63
N ASN A 83 14.89 10.98 3.38
CA ASN A 83 15.13 11.60 4.69
C ASN A 83 14.16 11.19 5.82
N LEU A 84 13.28 10.19 5.63
CA LEU A 84 12.40 9.71 6.71
C LEU A 84 13.06 8.68 7.64
N TYR A 85 14.04 7.93 7.14
CA TYR A 85 14.80 6.96 7.91
C TYR A 85 16.26 6.92 7.45
N ARG A 86 17.13 6.32 8.28
CA ARG A 86 18.57 6.25 8.06
C ARG A 86 19.04 4.84 7.68
N THR A 87 18.42 3.82 8.26
CA THR A 87 18.86 2.42 8.11
C THR A 87 17.68 1.54 7.74
N ALA A 88 17.93 0.53 6.90
CA ALA A 88 16.95 -0.45 6.45
C ALA A 88 17.51 -1.86 6.69
N ILE A 89 16.71 -2.71 7.33
CA ILE A 89 17.04 -4.11 7.64
C ILE A 89 15.93 -5.00 7.07
N SER A 90 16.20 -5.64 5.95
CA SER A 90 15.27 -6.62 5.36
C SER A 90 15.59 -8.02 5.85
N GLN A 91 14.59 -8.72 6.37
CA GLN A 91 14.70 -10.10 6.85
C GLN A 91 13.81 -10.98 5.97
N SER A 92 14.40 -11.88 5.19
CA SER A 92 13.64 -12.78 4.30
C SER A 92 12.69 -12.06 3.31
N GLY A 93 12.87 -10.75 3.09
CA GLY A 93 12.13 -9.98 2.10
C GLY A 93 12.85 -10.04 0.76
N LEU A 94 12.31 -10.81 -0.18
CA LEU A 94 12.84 -10.89 -1.54
C LEU A 94 12.07 -9.92 -2.46
N GLY A 95 12.62 -8.73 -2.66
CA GLY A 95 12.21 -7.80 -3.71
C GLY A 95 13.15 -7.90 -4.90
N SER A 96 12.78 -8.68 -5.91
CA SER A 96 13.42 -8.58 -7.24
C SER A 96 12.42 -7.92 -8.18
N PRO A 97 12.58 -6.60 -8.47
CA PRO A 97 11.76 -5.91 -9.45
C PRO A 97 11.75 -6.69 -10.77
N GLY A 98 10.56 -7.03 -11.27
CA GLY A 98 10.41 -7.81 -12.52
C GLY A 98 10.14 -9.31 -12.33
N THR A 99 10.11 -9.83 -11.12
CA THR A 99 9.57 -11.17 -10.85
C THR A 99 8.06 -11.09 -10.58
N TYR A 100 7.23 -11.72 -11.41
CA TYR A 100 5.76 -11.71 -11.35
C TYR A 100 5.15 -12.22 -10.02
N LEU A 101 5.98 -12.79 -9.14
CA LEU A 101 5.54 -13.38 -7.88
C LEU A 101 5.37 -12.33 -6.76
N SER A 102 6.11 -11.22 -6.79
CA SER A 102 6.08 -10.23 -5.70
C SER A 102 5.34 -8.93 -6.06
N TYR A 103 5.24 -8.60 -7.36
CA TYR A 103 4.69 -7.32 -7.83
C TYR A 103 3.56 -7.52 -8.84
N TYR A 104 2.63 -6.56 -8.89
CA TYR A 104 1.73 -6.37 -10.02
C TYR A 104 2.26 -5.28 -10.95
N ASN A 105 2.10 -5.48 -12.27
CA ASN A 105 2.06 -4.34 -13.18
C ASN A 105 0.64 -3.72 -13.14
N MET A 106 0.49 -2.50 -13.64
CA MET A 106 -0.80 -1.78 -13.63
C MET A 106 -1.94 -2.58 -14.30
N SER A 107 -1.67 -3.30 -15.38
CA SER A 107 -2.68 -4.11 -16.09
C SER A 107 -3.19 -5.28 -15.24
N HIS A 108 -2.28 -6.00 -14.56
CA HIS A 108 -2.65 -7.06 -13.63
C HIS A 108 -3.45 -6.51 -12.45
N ALA A 109 -2.98 -5.41 -11.84
CA ALA A 109 -3.66 -4.78 -10.73
C ALA A 109 -5.09 -4.32 -11.11
N LEU A 110 -5.24 -3.72 -12.29
CA LEU A 110 -6.53 -3.30 -12.84
C LEU A 110 -7.47 -4.50 -13.07
N ASN A 111 -6.98 -5.57 -13.70
CA ASN A 111 -7.78 -6.77 -13.95
C ASN A 111 -8.28 -7.42 -12.64
N TYR A 112 -7.42 -7.49 -11.62
CA TYR A 112 -7.84 -8.02 -10.31
C TYR A 112 -8.84 -7.11 -9.62
N SER A 113 -8.62 -5.80 -9.65
CA SER A 113 -9.53 -4.83 -9.03
C SER A 113 -10.90 -4.83 -9.70
N ASN A 114 -10.94 -4.92 -11.03
CA ASN A 114 -12.18 -5.11 -11.78
C ASN A 114 -12.89 -6.42 -11.41
N SER A 115 -12.15 -7.50 -11.14
CA SER A 115 -12.78 -8.75 -10.69
C SER A 115 -13.49 -8.61 -9.34
N VAL A 116 -12.96 -7.77 -8.43
CA VAL A 116 -13.61 -7.44 -7.15
C VAL A 116 -14.88 -6.62 -7.41
N VAL A 117 -14.82 -5.61 -8.28
CA VAL A 117 -15.99 -4.80 -8.68
C VAL A 117 -17.11 -5.69 -9.24
N GLN A 118 -16.78 -6.65 -10.10
CA GLN A 118 -17.74 -7.58 -10.69
C GLN A 118 -18.34 -8.53 -9.64
N GLN A 119 -17.53 -9.10 -8.75
CA GLN A 119 -18.01 -10.01 -7.70
C GLN A 119 -18.96 -9.33 -6.71
N LEU A 120 -18.76 -8.04 -6.46
CA LEU A 120 -19.63 -7.22 -5.60
C LEU A 120 -20.85 -6.65 -6.33
N ASN A 121 -21.02 -6.93 -7.63
CA ASN A 121 -22.04 -6.34 -8.50
C ASN A 121 -22.01 -4.79 -8.49
N CYS A 122 -20.81 -4.20 -8.37
CA CYS A 122 -20.60 -2.75 -8.33
C CYS A 122 -20.30 -2.12 -9.69
N ALA A 123 -20.27 -2.91 -10.77
CA ALA A 123 -19.97 -2.39 -12.11
C ALA A 123 -21.03 -1.37 -12.56
N ASN A 124 -20.58 -0.21 -13.04
CA ASN A 124 -21.45 0.87 -13.50
C ASN A 124 -20.72 1.74 -14.55
N ASP A 125 -21.48 2.36 -15.46
CA ASP A 125 -20.92 3.34 -16.41
C ASP A 125 -20.55 4.66 -15.71
N ASP A 126 -21.16 4.93 -14.56
CA ASP A 126 -20.90 6.09 -13.72
C ASP A 126 -19.86 5.75 -12.64
N GLN A 127 -18.71 6.41 -12.72
CA GLN A 127 -17.54 6.16 -11.87
C GLN A 127 -17.82 6.42 -10.40
N ASP A 128 -18.59 7.46 -10.08
CA ASP A 128 -18.94 7.79 -8.71
C ASP A 128 -19.83 6.70 -8.09
N LYS A 129 -20.68 6.06 -8.90
CA LYS A 129 -21.51 4.95 -8.45
C LYS A 129 -20.70 3.69 -8.19
N VAL A 130 -19.63 3.43 -8.95
CA VAL A 130 -18.71 2.32 -8.68
C VAL A 130 -18.05 2.51 -7.31
N LEU A 131 -17.45 3.69 -7.06
CA LEU A 131 -16.78 3.98 -5.79
C LEU A 131 -17.75 4.00 -4.61
N LEU A 132 -18.94 4.58 -4.78
CA LEU A 132 -19.98 4.59 -3.75
C LEU A 132 -20.42 3.16 -3.39
N CYS A 133 -20.61 2.29 -4.38
CA CYS A 133 -20.95 0.89 -4.15
C CYS A 133 -19.85 0.19 -3.34
N LEU A 134 -18.58 0.28 -3.76
CA LEU A 134 -17.46 -0.33 -3.07
C LEU A 134 -17.29 0.17 -1.62
N ARG A 135 -17.51 1.45 -1.38
CA ARG A 135 -17.40 2.06 -0.04
C ARG A 135 -18.57 1.71 0.88
N ASN A 136 -19.73 1.39 0.31
CA ASN A 136 -20.90 0.92 1.06
C ASN A 136 -20.90 -0.60 1.28
N SER A 137 -20.08 -1.36 0.53
CA SER A 137 -19.87 -2.78 0.77
C SER A 137 -19.29 -3.04 2.15
N SER A 138 -19.70 -4.15 2.78
CA SER A 138 -19.10 -4.55 4.04
C SER A 138 -17.64 -4.97 3.84
N ILE A 139 -16.82 -4.86 4.89
CA ILE A 139 -15.45 -5.36 4.85
C ILE A 139 -15.43 -6.87 4.58
N GLU A 140 -16.39 -7.63 5.07
CA GLU A 140 -16.48 -9.07 4.83
C GLU A 140 -16.72 -9.39 3.34
N ASP A 141 -17.58 -8.63 2.67
CA ASP A 141 -17.83 -8.80 1.23
C ASP A 141 -16.59 -8.42 0.43
N LEU A 142 -15.93 -7.30 0.78
CA LEU A 142 -14.69 -6.87 0.15
C LEU A 142 -13.58 -7.91 0.28
N LEU A 143 -13.42 -8.51 1.47
CA LEU A 143 -12.43 -9.57 1.71
C LEU A 143 -12.79 -10.87 0.98
N THR A 144 -14.07 -11.24 0.97
CA THR A 144 -14.56 -12.40 0.23
C THR A 144 -14.31 -12.25 -1.27
N ALA A 145 -14.62 -11.08 -1.84
CA ALA A 145 -14.40 -10.78 -3.25
C ALA A 145 -12.90 -10.72 -3.62
N TYR A 146 -12.08 -10.25 -2.69
CA TYR A 146 -10.62 -10.28 -2.82
C TYR A 146 -10.05 -11.69 -2.73
N GLY A 147 -10.71 -12.60 -2.01
CA GLY A 147 -10.36 -14.01 -1.90
C GLY A 147 -8.96 -14.24 -1.31
N ASN A 148 -8.32 -15.34 -1.71
CA ASN A 148 -7.00 -15.75 -1.19
C ASN A 148 -5.82 -15.03 -1.87
N ARG A 149 -6.02 -13.80 -2.35
CA ARG A 149 -4.95 -13.01 -2.98
C ARG A 149 -4.02 -12.47 -1.91
N TYR A 150 -2.74 -12.35 -2.26
CA TYR A 150 -1.77 -11.64 -1.44
C TYR A 150 -1.79 -10.17 -1.80
N THR A 151 -1.64 -9.31 -0.78
CA THR A 151 -1.33 -7.90 -1.01
C THR A 151 -0.05 -7.79 -1.80
N ARG A 152 -0.08 -7.10 -2.93
CA ARG A 152 1.11 -6.91 -3.76
C ARG A 152 1.37 -5.44 -4.07
N PRO A 153 2.62 -5.00 -3.92
CA PRO A 153 3.09 -3.76 -4.51
C PRO A 153 2.79 -3.70 -6.01
N ILE A 154 2.36 -2.53 -6.45
CA ILE A 154 2.08 -2.23 -7.85
C ILE A 154 3.26 -1.42 -8.37
N ILE A 155 3.83 -1.82 -9.50
CA ILE A 155 4.80 -0.99 -10.21
C ILE A 155 4.00 0.09 -10.95
N ASP A 156 3.84 1.22 -10.27
CA ASP A 156 3.35 2.49 -10.80
C ASP A 156 4.50 3.50 -10.91
N ASN A 157 4.35 4.52 -11.77
CA ASN A 157 5.45 5.37 -12.26
C ASN A 157 6.25 6.16 -11.21
#